data_AF-A0A4R1BMA0-F1
#
_entry.id   AF-A0A4R1BMA0-F1
#
_cell.length_a   1.000
_cell.length_b   1.000
_cell.length_c   1.000
_cell.angle_alpha   90.00
_cell.angle_beta   90.00
_cell.angle_gamma   90.00
#
_symmetry.space_group_name_H-M   'P 1'
#
loop_
_entity.id
_entity.type
_entity.pdbx_description
1 polymer ?
#
loop_
_entity_poly.entity_id
_entity_poly.type
_entity_poly.pdbx_seq_one_letter_code
_entity_poly.pdbx_strand_id
1 'polypeptide(L)'
;MIFFHAAVALFVVNFALGVAVQLRWVDTERFRWLHHALFFLVFAFAALAVFFGFLWQLPYRWALVPVLALFAVLPRVRAGTAGHAGLAGCALAFYVLGLAMTLREGL
;
A
#
# COMPACT_ATOMS: atom_id res chain seq x y z
N MET A 1 -14.49 -0.30 -6.95
CA MET A 1 -13.65 0.90 -7.18
C MET A 1 -13.32 1.68 -5.92
N ILE A 2 -14.28 2.04 -5.05
CA ILE A 2 -14.02 2.88 -3.86
C ILE A 2 -12.91 2.34 -2.93
N PHE A 3 -12.93 1.03 -2.62
CA PHE A 3 -11.91 0.40 -1.77
C PHE A 3 -10.49 0.49 -2.35
N PHE A 4 -10.35 0.39 -3.67
CA PHE A 4 -9.06 0.51 -4.34
C PHE A 4 -8.50 1.92 -4.24
N HIS A 5 -9.30 2.95 -4.54
CA HIS A 5 -8.87 4.34 -4.43
C HIS A 5 -8.54 4.73 -2.97
N ALA A 6 -9.35 4.26 -2.01
CA ALA A 6 -9.06 4.43 -0.60
C ALA A 6 -7.75 3.74 -0.18
N ALA A 7 -7.51 2.51 -0.64
CA ALA A 7 -6.25 1.79 -0.39
C ALA A 7 -5.04 2.54 -0.98
N VAL A 8 -5.15 3.05 -2.21
CA VAL A 8 -4.12 3.87 -2.86
C VAL A 8 -3.85 5.14 -2.06
N ALA A 9 -4.88 5.90 -1.70
CA ALA A 9 -4.75 7.15 -0.97
C ALA A 9 -4.09 6.94 0.40
N LEU A 10 -4.57 5.96 1.16
CA LEU A 10 -3.99 5.60 2.45
C LEU A 10 -2.55 5.12 2.29
N PHE A 11 -2.25 4.32 1.26
CA PHE A 11 -0.91 3.82 1.00
C PHE A 11 0.05 4.96 0.69
N VAL A 12 -0.35 5.91 -0.16
CA VAL A 12 0.46 7.09 -0.51
C VAL A 12 0.76 7.93 0.74
N VAL A 13 -0.24 8.19 1.58
CA VAL A 13 -0.04 8.92 2.85
C VAL A 13 0.94 8.16 3.75
N ASN A 14 0.74 6.85 3.92
CA ASN A 14 1.59 6.03 4.77
C ASN A 14 3.03 5.90 4.24
N PHE A 15 3.18 5.76 2.92
CA PHE A 15 4.47 5.68 2.23
C PHE A 15 5.22 7.00 2.33
N ALA A 16 4.54 8.13 2.07
CA ALA A 16 5.13 9.46 2.20
C ALA A 16 5.60 9.74 3.64
N LEU A 17 4.80 9.35 4.64
CA LEU A 17 5.22 9.41 6.04
C LEU A 17 6.48 8.57 6.29
N GLY A 18 6.52 7.33 5.78
CA GLY A 18 7.68 6.46 5.88
C GLY A 18 8.95 7.05 5.24
N VAL A 19 8.82 7.66 4.06
CA VAL A 19 9.91 8.37 3.38
C VAL A 19 10.37 9.58 4.20
N ALA A 20 9.45 10.41 4.69
CA ALA A 20 9.78 11.58 5.49
C ALA A 20 10.53 11.20 6.78
N VAL A 21 10.16 10.08 7.41
CA VAL A 21 10.88 9.53 8.58
C VAL A 21 12.27 9.04 8.20
N GLN A 22 12.42 8.31 7.09
CA GLN A 22 13.73 7.83 6.63
C GLN A 22 14.68 8.98 6.27
N LEU A 23 14.16 10.06 5.69
CA LEU A 23 14.91 11.27 5.38
C LEU A 23 15.12 12.19 6.59
N ARG A 24 14.61 11.81 7.78
CA ARG A 24 14.65 12.59 9.03
C ARG A 24 13.99 13.97 8.93
N TRP A 25 13.04 14.14 8.01
CA TRP A 25 12.22 15.36 7.91
C TRP A 25 11.13 15.41 8.99
N VAL A 26 10.65 14.24 9.40
CA VAL A 26 9.65 14.09 10.44
C VAL A 26 10.12 13.05 11.44
N ASP A 27 10.10 13.41 12.72
CA ASP A 27 10.26 12.45 13.80
C ASP A 27 8.89 11.95 14.25
N THR A 28 8.69 10.64 14.19
CA THR A 28 7.45 9.97 14.61
C THR A 28 7.61 9.15 15.88
N GLU A 29 8.72 9.26 16.62
CA GLU A 29 9.03 8.38 17.76
C GLU A 29 7.86 8.28 18.77
N ARG A 30 7.24 9.43 19.09
CA ARG A 30 6.08 9.52 20.00
C ARG A 30 4.77 8.99 19.42
N PHE A 31 4.65 8.88 18.10
CA PHE A 31 3.42 8.50 17.41
C PHE A 31 3.63 7.43 16.33
N ARG A 32 4.61 6.53 16.52
CA ARG A 32 4.85 5.37 15.64
C ARG A 32 3.60 4.51 15.45
N TRP A 33 2.73 4.48 16.46
CA TRP A 33 1.43 3.80 16.40
C TRP A 33 0.57 4.32 15.25
N LEU A 34 0.67 5.60 14.88
CA LEU A 34 -0.09 6.18 13.77
C LEU A 34 0.31 5.56 12.44
N HIS A 35 1.62 5.42 12.17
CA HIS A 35 2.12 4.75 10.97
C HIS A 35 1.66 3.28 10.92
N HIS A 36 1.68 2.58 12.05
CA HIS A 36 1.17 1.20 12.11
C HIS A 36 -0.35 1.11 11.93
N ALA A 37 -1.12 2.01 12.55
CA ALA A 37 -2.57 2.06 12.39
C ALA A 37 -2.95 2.36 10.93
N LEU A 38 -2.27 3.33 10.30
CA LEU A 38 -2.42 3.62 8.88
C LEU A 38 -2.05 2.40 8.03
N PHE A 39 -0.93 1.73 8.32
CA PHE A 39 -0.56 0.50 7.62
C PHE A 39 -1.64 -0.59 7.69
N PHE A 40 -2.22 -0.86 8.87
CA PHE A 40 -3.30 -1.85 8.99
C PHE A 40 -4.57 -1.41 8.27
N LEU A 41 -4.87 -0.11 8.24
CA LEU A 41 -5.99 0.43 7.48
C LEU A 41 -5.75 0.26 5.97
N VAL A 42 -4.54 0.55 5.48
CA VAL A 42 -4.13 0.27 4.09
C VAL A 42 -4.31 -1.22 3.77
N PHE A 43 -3.83 -2.10 4.64
CA PHE A 43 -3.92 -3.54 4.43
C PHE A 43 -5.39 -4.00 4.39
N ALA A 44 -6.23 -3.56 5.31
CA ALA A 44 -7.65 -3.89 5.31
C ALA A 44 -8.35 -3.44 4.02
N PHE A 45 -8.10 -2.19 3.58
CA PHE A 45 -8.67 -1.67 2.34
C PHE A 45 -8.10 -2.34 1.09
N ALA A 46 -6.82 -2.72 1.08
CA ALA A 46 -6.23 -3.52 0.02
C ALA A 46 -6.88 -4.90 -0.07
N ALA A 47 -7.13 -5.56 1.06
CA ALA A 47 -7.81 -6.85 1.11
C ALA A 47 -9.26 -6.75 0.59
N LEU A 48 -10.00 -5.72 1.02
CA LEU A 48 -11.34 -5.43 0.48
C LEU A 48 -11.27 -5.13 -1.02
N ALA A 49 -10.28 -4.35 -1.47
CA ALA A 49 -10.10 -4.05 -2.89
C ALA A 49 -9.84 -5.31 -3.70
N VAL A 50 -9.00 -6.24 -3.24
CA VAL A 50 -8.79 -7.55 -3.87
C VAL A 50 -10.08 -8.35 -3.90
N PHE A 51 -10.75 -8.51 -2.75
CA PHE A 51 -12.00 -9.26 -2.64
C PHE A 51 -13.05 -8.77 -3.65
N PHE A 52 -13.36 -7.47 -3.61
CA PHE A 52 -14.32 -6.86 -4.53
C PHE A 52 -13.81 -6.80 -5.98
N GLY A 53 -12.49 -6.73 -6.18
CA GLY A 53 -11.86 -6.79 -7.48
C GLY A 53 -12.10 -8.13 -8.18
N PHE A 54 -12.03 -9.23 -7.44
CA PHE A 54 -12.40 -10.55 -7.97
C PHE A 54 -13.92 -10.72 -8.08
N LEU A 55 -14.69 -10.28 -7.09
CA LEU A 55 -16.15 -10.39 -7.09
C LEU A 55 -16.78 -9.71 -8.32
N TRP A 56 -16.26 -8.55 -8.72
CA TRP A 56 -16.78 -7.77 -9.85
C TRP A 56 -15.87 -7.76 -11.07
N GLN A 57 -14.87 -8.65 -11.14
CA GLN A 57 -13.95 -8.76 -12.27
C GLN A 57 -13.33 -7.41 -12.68
N LEU A 58 -12.88 -6.62 -11.70
CA LEU A 58 -12.28 -5.31 -11.93
C LEU A 58 -10.85 -5.43 -12.50
N PRO A 59 -10.39 -4.44 -13.30
CA PRO A 59 -9.09 -4.45 -13.99
C PRO A 59 -7.90 -4.73 -13.07
N TYR A 60 -7.88 -4.07 -11.91
CA TYR A 60 -6.74 -4.08 -10.99
C TYR A 60 -6.60 -5.36 -10.16
N ARG A 61 -7.53 -6.33 -10.26
CA ARG A 61 -7.67 -7.45 -9.31
C ARG A 61 -6.39 -8.26 -9.12
N TRP A 62 -5.70 -8.56 -10.21
CA TRP A 62 -4.45 -9.34 -10.18
C TRP A 62 -3.25 -8.52 -9.71
N ALA A 63 -3.22 -7.21 -10.00
CA ALA A 63 -2.13 -6.34 -9.59
C ALA A 63 -2.04 -6.18 -8.05
N LEU A 64 -3.17 -6.31 -7.34
CA LEU A 64 -3.20 -6.18 -5.88
C LEU A 64 -2.88 -7.47 -5.12
N VAL A 65 -2.88 -8.64 -5.75
CA VAL A 65 -2.56 -9.91 -5.05
C VAL A 65 -1.13 -9.88 -4.49
N PRO A 66 -0.10 -9.48 -5.26
CA PRO A 66 1.25 -9.32 -4.71
C PRO A 66 1.35 -8.28 -3.59
N VAL A 67 0.51 -7.23 -3.59
CA VAL A 67 0.49 -6.22 -2.53
C VAL A 67 0.13 -6.85 -1.18
N LEU A 68 -0.87 -7.74 -1.13
CA LEU A 68 -1.24 -8.43 0.12
C LEU A 68 -0.10 -9.33 0.63
N ALA A 69 0.57 -10.03 -0.28
CA ALA A 69 1.72 -10.86 0.08
C ALA A 69 2.86 -10.01 0.66
N LEU A 70 3.18 -8.89 0.00
CA LEU A 70 4.21 -7.95 0.47
C LEU A 70 3.85 -7.37 1.85
N PHE A 71 2.59 -6.98 2.07
CA PHE A 71 2.13 -6.49 3.38
C PHE A 71 2.16 -7.56 4.47
N ALA A 72 1.90 -8.82 4.15
CA ALA A 72 2.06 -9.91 5.12
C ALA A 72 3.53 -10.15 5.50
N VAL A 73 4.47 -9.86 4.59
CA VAL A 73 5.92 -9.98 4.84
C VAL A 73 6.49 -8.74 5.54
N LEU A 74 5.98 -7.54 5.26
CA LEU A 74 6.52 -6.26 5.72
C LEU A 74 6.81 -6.20 7.24
N PRO A 75 5.92 -6.70 8.15
CA PRO A 75 6.18 -6.69 9.59
C PRO A 75 7.35 -7.56 10.04
N ARG A 76 7.78 -8.51 9.20
CA ARG A 76 8.95 -9.38 9.47
C ARG A 76 10.27 -8.70 9.14
N VAL A 77 10.25 -7.55 8.46
CA VAL A 77 11.45 -6.80 8.10
C VAL A 77 11.55 -5.55 8.96
N ARG A 78 12.70 -5.36 9.61
CA ARG A 78 12.96 -4.23 10.50
C ARG A 78 12.67 -2.90 9.79
N ALA A 79 11.79 -2.10 10.40
CA ALA A 79 11.46 -0.76 9.91
C ALA A 79 12.71 0.14 9.83
N GLY A 80 12.73 1.04 8.85
CA GLY A 80 13.87 1.96 8.62
C GLY A 80 15.09 1.33 7.95
N THR A 81 14.99 0.09 7.47
CA THR A 81 16.07 -0.57 6.69
C THR A 81 15.80 -0.51 5.19
N ALA A 82 16.85 -0.69 4.37
CA ALA A 82 16.73 -0.78 2.92
C ALA A 82 15.79 -1.90 2.47
N GLY A 83 15.75 -3.04 3.18
CA GLY A 83 14.82 -4.14 2.89
C GLY A 83 13.35 -3.73 3.11
N HIS A 84 13.06 -2.98 4.16
CA HIS A 84 11.71 -2.47 4.42
C HIS A 84 11.29 -1.44 3.36
N ALA A 85 12.21 -0.53 2.99
CA ALA A 85 11.98 0.43 1.90
C ALA A 85 11.75 -0.27 0.56
N GLY A 86 12.52 -1.33 0.27
CA GLY A 86 12.37 -2.14 -0.94
C GLY A 86 10.99 -2.81 -1.04
N LEU A 87 10.53 -3.46 0.03
CA LEU A 87 9.19 -4.07 0.05
C LEU A 87 8.07 -3.04 -0.14
N ALA A 88 8.17 -1.89 0.52
CA ALA A 88 7.22 -0.79 0.35
C ALA A 88 7.26 -0.22 -1.09
N GLY A 89 8.45 -0.09 -1.67
CA GLY A 89 8.62 0.34 -3.07
C GLY A 89 8.06 -0.66 -4.08
N CYS A 90 8.21 -1.97 -3.84
CA CYS A 90 7.56 -2.99 -4.64
C CYS A 90 6.04 -2.88 -4.56
N ALA A 91 5.47 -2.66 -3.37
CA ALA A 91 4.04 -2.44 -3.21
C ALA A 91 3.56 -1.20 -3.98
N LEU A 92 4.34 -0.11 -3.97
CA LEU A 92 4.07 1.09 -4.77
C LEU A 92 3.98 0.78 -6.27
N ALA A 93 4.93 0.00 -6.80
CA ALA A 93 4.93 -0.39 -8.22
C ALA A 93 3.65 -1.16 -8.61
N PHE A 94 3.18 -2.07 -7.74
CA PHE A 94 1.93 -2.80 -7.98
C PHE A 94 0.68 -1.92 -7.87
N TYR A 95 0.64 -0.95 -6.96
CA TYR A 95 -0.44 0.05 -6.93
C TYR A 95 -0.47 0.89 -8.21
N VAL A 96 0.68 1.34 -8.72
CA VAL A 96 0.80 2.07 -9.99
C VAL A 96 0.31 1.21 -11.15
N LEU A 97 0.67 -0.08 -11.18
CA LEU A 97 0.18 -1.01 -12.19
C LEU A 97 -1.35 -1.15 -12.15
N GLY A 98 -1.94 -1.30 -10.96
CA GLY A 98 -3.39 -1.37 -10.78
C GLY A 98 -4.11 -0.09 -11.23
N LEU A 99 -3.51 1.08 -10.98
CA LEU A 99 -4.02 2.38 -11.47
C LEU A 99 -3.98 2.43 -13.00
N ALA A 100 -2.86 2.07 -13.61
CA ALA A 100 -2.70 2.04 -15.07
C ALA A 100 -3.70 1.10 -15.74
N MET A 101 -3.93 -0.09 -15.18
CA MET A 101 -4.95 -1.03 -15.66
C MET A 101 -6.35 -0.43 -15.58
N THR A 102 -6.67 0.24 -14.47
CA THR A 102 -7.98 0.88 -14.26
C THR A 102 -8.21 2.03 -15.23
N LEU A 103 -7.19 2.85 -15.48
CA LEU A 103 -7.26 3.96 -16.43
C LEU A 103 -7.43 3.47 -17.87
N ARG A 104 -6.77 2.36 -18.24
CA ARG A 104 -6.84 1.80 -19.60
C ARG A 104 -8.23 1.26 -19.95
N GLU A 105 -8.93 0.66 -19.00
CA GLU A 105 -10.30 0.16 -19.23
C GLU A 105 -11.37 1.26 -19.20
N GLY A 106 -11.04 2.46 -18.71
CA GLY A 106 -11.92 3.62 -18.71
C GLY A 106 -11.82 4.52 -19.95
N LEU A 107 -10.87 4.24 -20.85
CA LEU A 107 -10.68 4.87 -22.16
C LEU A 107 -11.30 3.99 -23.26
#